data_AF-A0A932ZLY3-F1
#
_entry.id   AF-A0A932ZLY3-F1
#
_cell.length_a   1.000
_cell.length_b   1.000
_cell.length_c   1.000
_cell.angle_alpha   90.00
_cell.angle_beta   90.00
_cell.angle_gamma   90.00
#
_symmetry.space_group_name_H-M   'P 1'
#
loop_
_entity.id
_entity.type
_entity.pdbx_description
1 polymer ?
#
loop_
_entity_poly.entity_id
_entity_poly.type
_entity_poly.pdbx_seq_one_letter_code
_entity_poly.pdbx_strand_id
1 'polypeptide(L)'
;TYTRDLASAILDLAQRRAVGIYHVVNSGACSWYEFALEIARCMKSKVPIEPVSSDAFRRPAARPRNSVLSCRKFERLTGKRLRPWSEALADYIGSFPAPSAPG
;
A
#
# COMPACT_ATOMS: atom_id res chain seq x y z
N THR A 1 1.92 0.48 -0.75
CA THR A 1 1.94 -0.06 -2.13
C THR A 1 2.69 -1.36 -2.15
N TYR A 2 2.11 -2.39 -2.77
CA TYR A 2 2.75 -3.69 -2.92
C TYR A 2 3.77 -3.69 -4.06
N THR A 3 4.96 -4.23 -3.80
CA THR A 3 6.10 -4.19 -4.73
C THR A 3 5.84 -4.98 -6.02
N ARG A 4 5.12 -6.10 -5.97
CA ARG A 4 4.76 -6.88 -7.16
C ARG A 4 3.91 -6.06 -8.14
N ASP A 5 2.91 -5.35 -7.62
CA ASP A 5 2.03 -4.50 -8.42
C ASP A 5 2.80 -3.31 -9.03
N LEU A 6 3.68 -2.68 -8.22
CA LEU A 6 4.53 -1.59 -8.69
C LEU A 6 5.52 -2.06 -9.76
N ALA A 7 6.14 -3.23 -9.59
CA ALA A 7 7.08 -3.79 -10.57
C ALA A 7 6.40 -4.04 -11.93
N SER A 8 5.20 -4.61 -11.92
CA SER A 8 4.39 -4.78 -13.13
C SER A 8 4.08 -3.45 -13.82
N ALA A 9 3.72 -2.42 -13.04
CA ALA A 9 3.46 -1.09 -13.58
C ALA A 9 4.72 -0.39 -14.13
N ILE A 10 5.90 -0.64 -13.56
CA ILE A 10 7.18 -0.16 -14.10
C ILE A 10 7.45 -0.80 -15.46
N LEU A 11 7.20 -2.11 -15.61
CA LEU A 11 7.33 -2.80 -16.90
C LEU A 11 6.38 -2.23 -17.95
N ASP A 12 5.14 -1.93 -17.57
CA ASP A 12 4.16 -1.27 -18.45
C ASP A 12 4.63 0.10 -18.96
N LEU A 13 5.25 0.90 -18.09
CA LEU A 13 5.83 2.20 -18.43
C LEU A 13 7.04 2.05 -19.34
N ALA A 14 7.93 1.09 -19.06
CA ALA A 14 9.11 0.81 -19.85
C ALA A 14 8.75 0.36 -21.28
N GLN A 15 7.77 -0.55 -21.41
CA GLN A 15 7.26 -1.02 -22.71
C GLN A 15 6.69 0.13 -23.57
N ARG A 16 6.08 1.14 -22.93
CA ARG A 16 5.54 2.33 -23.60
C ARG A 16 6.57 3.43 -23.81
N ARG A 17 7.83 3.20 -23.42
CA ARG A 17 8.91 4.20 -23.45
C ARG A 17 8.49 5.51 -22.80
N ALA A 18 7.77 5.42 -21.68
CA ALA A 18 7.20 6.56 -20.98
C ALA A 18 8.32 7.50 -20.47
N VAL A 19 8.12 8.81 -20.59
CA VAL A 19 9.10 9.83 -20.17
C VAL A 19 8.51 10.75 -19.08
N GLY A 20 9.38 11.13 -18.15
CA GLY A 20 9.09 12.05 -17.05
C GLY A 20 8.58 11.34 -15.79
N ILE A 21 7.99 12.13 -14.89
CA ILE A 21 7.64 11.67 -13.54
C ILE A 21 6.23 11.05 -13.53
N TYR A 22 6.07 9.91 -12.85
CA TYR A 22 4.80 9.22 -12.65
C TYR A 22 4.63 8.86 -11.17
N HIS A 23 3.43 9.08 -10.64
CA HIS A 23 3.01 8.43 -9.40
C HIS A 23 2.31 7.13 -9.73
N VAL A 24 2.70 6.07 -9.01
CA VAL A 24 2.13 4.74 -9.15
C VAL A 24 2.00 4.13 -7.75
N VAL A 25 0.77 4.03 -7.27
CA VAL A 25 0.44 3.40 -5.98
C VAL A 25 -0.83 2.56 -6.14
N ASN A 26 -1.03 1.58 -5.25
CA ASN A 26 -2.31 0.87 -5.17
C ASN A 26 -3.44 1.86 -4.89
N SER A 27 -4.63 1.59 -5.45
CA SER A 27 -5.74 2.53 -5.37
C SER A 27 -6.41 2.54 -3.99
N GLY A 28 -7.17 3.61 -3.73
CA GLY A 28 -7.71 3.91 -2.41
C GLY A 28 -6.72 4.67 -1.54
N ALA A 29 -7.13 4.96 -0.31
CA ALA A 29 -6.30 5.60 0.70
C ALA A 29 -6.69 5.02 2.06
N CYS A 30 -5.77 5.10 3.01
CA CYS A 30 -6.01 4.78 4.41
C CYS A 30 -5.02 5.55 5.29
N SER A 31 -5.40 5.75 6.53
CA SER A 31 -4.52 6.13 7.63
C SER A 31 -3.64 4.94 8.06
N TRP A 32 -2.58 5.22 8.81
CA TRP A 32 -1.76 4.16 9.43
C TRP A 32 -2.57 3.26 10.38
N TYR A 33 -3.59 3.83 11.03
CA TYR A 33 -4.49 3.09 11.90
C TYR A 33 -5.33 2.08 11.12
N GLU A 34 -6.00 2.52 10.05
CA GLU A 34 -6.78 1.63 9.17
C GLU A 34 -5.91 0.55 8.51
N PHE A 35 -4.69 0.91 8.10
CA PHE A 35 -3.73 -0.06 7.56
C PHE A 35 -3.37 -1.14 8.59
N ALA A 36 -3.12 -0.77 9.85
CA ALA A 36 -2.82 -1.71 10.93
C ALA A 36 -4.01 -2.62 11.26
N LEU A 37 -5.23 -2.07 11.29
CA LEU A 37 -6.46 -2.85 11.47
C LEU A 37 -6.63 -3.91 10.36
N GLU A 38 -6.38 -3.53 9.11
CA GLU A 38 -6.49 -4.46 7.98
C GLU A 38 -5.43 -5.56 8.05
N ILE A 39 -4.19 -5.26 8.47
CA ILE A 39 -3.16 -6.28 8.73
C ILE A 39 -3.65 -7.27 9.79
N ALA A 40 -4.15 -6.77 10.93
CA ALA A 40 -4.64 -7.63 12.01
C ALA A 40 -5.81 -8.51 11.54
N ARG A 41 -6.73 -7.95 10.74
CA ARG A 41 -7.85 -8.66 10.12
C ARG A 41 -7.35 -9.80 9.22
N CYS A 42 -6.43 -9.52 8.30
CA CYS A 42 -5.86 -10.52 7.38
C CYS A 42 -5.12 -11.64 8.13
N MET A 43 -4.43 -11.29 9.22
CA MET A 43 -3.69 -12.26 10.05
C MET A 43 -4.57 -13.00 11.07
N LYS A 44 -5.87 -12.67 11.17
CA LYS A 44 -6.75 -13.15 12.26
C LYS A 44 -6.20 -12.88 13.66
N SER A 45 -5.43 -11.79 13.80
CA SER A 45 -4.85 -11.37 15.07
C SER A 45 -5.93 -10.76 15.97
N LYS A 46 -5.86 -11.04 17.28
CA LYS A 46 -6.72 -10.45 18.31
C LYS A 46 -6.05 -9.30 19.07
N VAL A 47 -4.88 -8.86 18.63
CA VAL A 47 -4.15 -7.76 19.26
C VAL A 47 -5.00 -6.49 19.17
N PRO A 48 -5.28 -5.80 20.30
CA PRO A 48 -6.01 -4.54 20.26
C PRO A 48 -5.16 -3.47 19.59
N ILE A 49 -5.78 -2.69 18.70
CA ILE A 49 -5.14 -1.57 18.01
C ILE A 49 -5.93 -0.32 18.35
N GLU A 50 -5.26 0.65 18.95
CA GLU A 50 -5.86 1.92 19.36
C GLU A 50 -5.38 3.06 18.47
N PRO A 51 -6.28 3.98 18.06
CA PRO A 51 -5.90 5.14 17.29
C PRO A 51 -5.11 6.13 18.16
N VAL A 52 -4.17 6.83 17.55
CA VAL A 52 -3.30 7.78 18.26
C VAL A 52 -2.98 8.98 17.38
N SER A 53 -2.94 10.18 18.00
CA SER A 53 -2.59 11.40 17.28
C SER A 53 -1.13 11.37 16.84
N SER A 54 -0.85 11.99 15.69
CA SER A 54 0.53 12.19 15.24
C SER A 54 1.37 12.99 16.24
N ASP A 55 0.74 13.85 17.05
CA ASP A 55 1.40 14.68 18.06
C ASP A 55 1.92 13.87 19.26
N ALA A 56 1.38 12.68 19.49
CA ALA A 56 1.85 11.78 20.54
C ALA A 56 3.24 11.19 20.24
N PHE A 57 3.70 11.25 18.99
CA PHE A 57 5.00 10.72 18.56
C PHE A 57 5.87 11.83 17.97
N ARG A 58 6.72 12.43 18.82
CA ARG A 58 7.75 13.35 18.36
C ARG A 58 8.76 12.59 17.50
N ARG A 59 8.82 12.95 16.22
CA ARG A 59 9.80 12.44 15.25
C ARG A 59 10.64 13.61 14.75
N PRO A 60 11.96 13.43 14.50
CA PRO A 60 12.81 14.50 13.97
C PRO A 60 12.32 15.06 12.63
N ALA A 61 11.70 14.22 11.80
CA ALA A 61 11.13 14.62 10.52
C ALA A 61 9.62 14.84 10.63
N ALA A 62 9.14 15.99 10.18
CA ALA A 62 7.72 16.28 10.04
C ALA A 62 7.11 15.34 8.99
N ARG A 63 6.00 14.69 9.34
CA ARG A 63 5.24 13.86 8.39
C ARG A 63 4.09 14.69 7.81
N PRO A 64 3.89 14.68 6.48
CA PRO A 64 2.73 15.34 5.90
C PRO A 64 1.45 14.66 6.41
N ARG A 65 0.41 15.46 6.67
CA ARG A 65 -0.90 14.96 7.10
C ARG A 65 -1.60 14.13 6.01
N ASN A 66 -1.27 14.37 4.75
CA ASN A 66 -1.81 13.67 3.60
C ASN A 66 -0.68 13.36 2.61
N SER A 67 -0.52 12.07 2.28
CA SER A 67 0.45 11.56 1.31
C SER A 67 -0.21 10.77 0.19
N VAL A 68 -1.50 11.01 -0.06
CA VAL A 68 -2.24 10.40 -1.18
C VAL A 68 -1.72 10.95 -2.50
N LEU A 69 -1.37 10.05 -3.41
CA LEU A 69 -0.80 10.39 -4.72
C LEU A 69 -1.83 10.21 -5.84
N SER A 70 -1.95 11.20 -6.72
CA SER A 70 -2.75 11.08 -7.94
C SER A 70 -2.00 10.27 -9.01
N CYS A 71 -2.57 9.13 -9.41
CA CYS A 71 -2.03 8.27 -10.48
C CYS A 71 -2.58 8.59 -11.88
N ARG A 72 -3.30 9.72 -12.06
CA ARG A 72 -4.00 10.07 -13.31
C ARG A 72 -3.08 10.05 -14.55
N LYS A 73 -1.81 10.47 -14.42
CA LYS A 73 -0.85 10.45 -15.53
C LYS A 73 -0.53 9.03 -15.99
N PHE A 74 -0.37 8.10 -15.05
CA PHE A 74 -0.18 6.68 -15.33
C PHE A 74 -1.43 6.11 -15.97
N GLU A 75 -2.59 6.31 -15.35
CA GLU A 75 -3.89 5.79 -15.83
C GLU A 75 -4.20 6.25 -17.26
N ARG A 76 -3.97 7.53 -17.58
CA ARG A 76 -4.18 8.07 -18.94
C ARG A 76 -3.25 7.46 -19.97
N LEU A 77 -2.00 7.15 -19.60
CA LEU A 77 -1.03 6.57 -20.53
C LEU A 77 -1.27 5.08 -20.76
N THR A 78 -1.60 4.33 -19.70
CA THR A 78 -1.64 2.86 -19.74
C THR A 78 -3.05 2.31 -19.89
N GLY A 79 -4.08 3.09 -19.60
CA GLY A 79 -5.46 2.62 -19.43
C GLY A 79 -5.65 1.76 -18.18
N LYS A 80 -4.63 1.66 -17.31
CA LYS A 80 -4.60 0.76 -16.16
C LYS A 80 -4.65 1.54 -14.85
N ARG A 81 -5.28 0.94 -13.86
CA ARG A 81 -5.27 1.39 -12.47
C ARG A 81 -4.83 0.22 -11.59
N LEU A 82 -3.91 0.46 -10.66
CA LEU A 82 -3.54 -0.58 -9.71
C LEU A 82 -4.73 -0.90 -8.81
N ARG A 83 -4.87 -2.18 -8.46
CA ARG A 83 -5.92 -2.69 -7.58
C ARG A 83 -5.96 -1.99 -6.21
N PRO A 84 -7.07 -2.09 -5.46
CA PRO A 84 -7.18 -1.55 -4.11
C PRO A 84 -6.04 -1.99 -3.20
N TRP A 85 -5.60 -1.10 -2.31
CA TRP A 85 -4.49 -1.37 -1.40
C TRP A 85 -4.77 -2.55 -0.45
N SER A 86 -6.02 -2.75 -0.04
CA SER A 86 -6.44 -3.83 0.87
C SER A 86 -6.34 -5.20 0.20
N GLU A 87 -6.73 -5.32 -1.07
CA GLU A 87 -6.53 -6.54 -1.86
C GLU A 87 -5.04 -6.87 -2.02
N ALA A 88 -4.23 -5.85 -2.35
CA ALA A 88 -2.79 -6.02 -2.48
C ALA A 88 -2.12 -6.44 -1.17
N LEU A 89 -2.62 -5.94 -0.02
CA LEU A 89 -2.16 -6.33 1.30
C LEU A 89 -2.55 -7.77 1.63
N ALA A 90 -3.79 -8.17 1.36
CA ALA A 90 -4.26 -9.53 1.60
C ALA A 90 -3.44 -10.55 0.80
N ASP A 91 -3.17 -10.25 -0.46
CA ASP A 91 -2.28 -11.06 -1.32
C ASP A 91 -0.86 -11.17 -0.77
N TYR A 92 -0.30 -10.05 -0.29
CA TYR A 92 1.04 -10.05 0.30
C TYR A 92 1.08 -10.96 1.54
N ILE A 93 0.12 -10.82 2.46
CA ILE A 93 0.05 -11.65 3.67
C ILE A 93 -0.18 -13.13 3.31
N GLY A 94 -1.08 -13.41 2.36
CA GLY A 94 -1.36 -14.77 1.89
C GLY A 94 -0.21 -15.44 1.14
N SER A 95 0.80 -14.66 0.71
CA SER A 95 2.01 -15.21 0.08
C SER A 95 2.99 -15.85 1.07
N PHE A 96 2.80 -15.63 2.37
CA PHE A 96 3.59 -16.29 3.41
C PHE A 96 2.96 -17.65 3.78
N PRO A 97 3.78 -18.68 4.02
CA PRO A 97 3.28 -19.92 4.58
C PRO A 97 2.61 -19.68 5.94
N ALA A 98 1.56 -20.44 6.24
CA ALA A 98 0.93 -20.40 7.55
C ALA A 98 2.00 -20.70 8.62
N PRO A 99 1.98 -20.00 9.78
CA PRO A 99 2.89 -20.32 10.85
C PRO A 99 2.71 -21.78 11.24
N SER A 100 3.81 -22.54 11.24
CA SER A 100 3.85 -23.91 11.76
C SER A 100 3.22 -23.91 13.14
N ALA A 101 2.28 -24.83 13.40
CA ALA A 101 1.74 -24.99 14.75
C ALA A 101 2.90 -25.22 15.73
N PRO A 102 2.91 -24.58 16.91
CA PRO A 102 3.87 -24.96 17.94
C PRO A 102 3.64 -26.45 18.27
N GLY A 103 4.70 -27.24 18.13
CA GLY A 103 4.73 -28.65 18.53
C GLY A 103 4.82 -28.83 20.03
#